data_AF-A0A1S3QKU2-F1
#
_entry.id   AF-A0A1S3QKU2-F1
#
_cell.length_a   1.000
_cell.length_b   1.000
_cell.length_c   1.000
_cell.angle_alpha   90.00
_cell.angle_beta   90.00
_cell.angle_gamma   90.00
#
_symmetry.space_group_name_H-M   'P 1'
#
loop_
_entity.id
_entity.type
_entity.pdbx_description
1 polymer ?
#
loop_
_entity_poly.entity_id
_entity_poly.type
_entity_poly.pdbx_seq_one_letter_code
_entity_poly.pdbx_strand_id
1 'polypeptide(L)'
;MHVLLLKEPREGGSGPDPYIKELASRGHKATLIPVLSFTFVSLNTLSDKLFQPEQHGGLIFTSPRAVEAVRMCLEDDERREQWNNDIKDKWNAKSIYVVGKATAALGE
;
A
#
# COMPACT_ATOMS: atom_id res chain seq x y z
N MET A 1 -12.91 -4.11 33.29
CA MET A 1 -12.17 -5.31 32.82
C MET A 1 -10.96 -4.85 32.01
N HIS A 2 -9.85 -5.60 32.07
CA HIS A 2 -8.70 -5.39 31.19
C HIS A 2 -8.88 -6.20 29.91
N VAL A 3 -8.68 -5.58 28.74
CA VAL A 3 -8.90 -6.18 27.43
C VAL A 3 -7.62 -6.11 26.60
N LEU A 4 -7.23 -7.20 25.95
CA LEU A 4 -6.12 -7.24 25.02
C LEU A 4 -6.65 -7.23 23.58
N LEU A 5 -6.21 -6.28 22.77
CA LEU A 5 -6.53 -6.17 21.35
C LEU A 5 -5.34 -6.66 20.53
N LEU A 6 -5.54 -7.73 19.76
CA LEU A 6 -4.54 -8.32 18.88
C LEU A 6 -4.90 -7.98 17.43
N LYS A 7 -4.48 -6.79 16.97
CA LYS A 7 -4.79 -6.27 15.64
C LYS A 7 -3.75 -5.26 15.20
N GLU A 8 -3.70 -4.98 13.91
CA GLU A 8 -2.89 -3.87 13.41
C GLU A 8 -3.46 -2.53 13.92
N PRO A 9 -2.63 -1.59 14.39
CA PRO A 9 -3.07 -0.23 14.70
C PRO A 9 -3.74 0.42 13.49
N ARG A 10 -4.66 1.36 13.74
CA ARG A 10 -5.17 2.20 12.68
C ARG A 10 -4.05 3.04 12.08
N GLU A 11 -3.78 2.89 10.79
CA GLU A 11 -2.85 3.75 10.05
C GLU A 11 -3.47 5.15 9.80
N GLY A 12 -2.67 6.21 9.99
CA GLY A 12 -2.99 7.58 9.52
C GLY A 12 -4.07 8.37 10.26
N GLY A 13 -4.54 7.95 11.44
CA GLY A 13 -5.55 8.69 12.23
C GLY A 13 -4.94 9.55 13.35
N SER A 14 -5.41 10.80 13.52
CA SER A 14 -4.98 11.72 14.59
C SER A 14 -5.58 11.42 15.98
N GLY A 15 -5.95 10.17 16.27
CA GLY A 15 -6.64 9.82 17.51
C GLY A 15 -6.48 8.36 17.93
N PRO A 16 -6.98 8.00 19.12
CA PRO A 16 -6.90 6.63 19.63
C PRO A 16 -7.61 5.66 18.69
N ASP A 17 -7.10 4.42 18.66
CA ASP A 17 -7.74 3.35 17.90
C ASP A 17 -9.25 3.26 18.24
N PRO A 18 -10.15 3.17 17.25
CA PRO A 18 -11.59 3.16 17.49
C PRO A 18 -12.03 2.08 18.50
N TYR A 19 -11.36 0.93 18.53
CA TYR A 19 -11.66 -0.14 19.49
C TYR A 19 -11.28 0.26 20.91
N ILE A 20 -10.12 0.92 21.09
CA ILE A 20 -9.69 1.44 22.39
C ILE A 20 -10.71 2.47 22.89
N LYS A 21 -11.13 3.39 22.02
CA LYS A 21 -12.13 4.42 22.35
C LYS A 21 -13.47 3.81 22.76
N GLU A 22 -13.98 2.85 22.00
CA GLU A 22 -15.26 2.19 22.28
C GLU A 22 -15.21 1.38 23.57
N LEU A 23 -14.13 0.63 23.81
CA LEU A 23 -13.95 -0.14 25.05
C LEU A 23 -13.86 0.78 26.28
N ALA A 24 -13.16 1.91 26.18
CA ALA A 24 -13.09 2.90 27.24
C ALA A 24 -14.48 3.46 27.58
N SER A 25 -15.32 3.73 26.57
CA SER A 25 -16.70 4.21 26.77
C SER A 25 -17.59 3.25 27.56
N ARG A 26 -17.22 1.96 27.60
CA ARG A 26 -17.92 0.88 28.32
C ARG A 26 -17.24 0.51 29.65
N GLY A 27 -16.31 1.33 30.14
CA GLY A 27 -15.61 1.09 31.40
C GLY A 27 -14.54 -0.01 31.32
N HIS A 28 -13.98 -0.27 30.13
CA HIS A 28 -12.91 -1.24 29.93
C HIS A 28 -11.57 -0.55 29.66
N LYS A 29 -10.48 -1.14 30.14
CA LYS A 29 -9.12 -0.68 29.86
C LYS A 29 -8.49 -1.61 28.83
N ALA A 30 -8.29 -1.10 27.61
CA ALA A 30 -7.74 -1.86 26.50
C ALA A 30 -6.24 -1.61 26.32
N THR A 31 -5.49 -2.67 26.01
CA THR A 31 -4.10 -2.61 25.54
C THR A 31 -4.05 -3.22 24.14
N LEU A 32 -3.42 -2.56 23.17
CA LEU A 32 -3.29 -3.06 21.80
C LEU A 32 -1.88 -3.59 21.56
N ILE A 33 -1.79 -4.79 21.00
CA ILE A 33 -0.54 -5.39 20.50
C ILE A 33 -0.71 -5.64 18.99
N PRO A 34 0.15 -5.03 18.14
CA PRO A 34 0.20 -5.35 16.71
C PRO A 34 0.62 -6.80 16.52
N VAL A 35 -0.10 -7.53 15.67
CA VAL A 35 0.16 -8.95 15.37
C VAL A 35 0.48 -9.20 13.91
N LEU A 36 0.45 -8.15 13.08
CA LEU A 36 0.89 -8.22 11.70
C LEU A 36 2.12 -7.32 11.53
N SER A 37 2.96 -7.72 10.59
CA SER A 37 4.05 -6.91 10.06
C SER A 37 4.25 -7.35 8.63
N PHE A 38 4.79 -6.48 7.80
CA PHE A 38 5.07 -6.77 6.41
C PHE A 38 6.41 -6.19 6.02
N THR A 39 6.99 -6.74 4.96
CA THR A 39 8.18 -6.20 4.32
C THR A 39 8.03 -6.29 2.82
N PHE A 40 8.68 -5.39 2.10
CA PHE A 40 8.75 -5.44 0.66
C PHE A 40 9.80 -6.46 0.23
N VAL A 41 9.45 -7.25 -0.78
CA VAL A 41 10.32 -8.30 -1.34
C VAL A 41 10.41 -8.14 -2.84
N SER A 42 11.50 -8.61 -3.43
CA SER A 42 11.70 -8.66 -4.89
C SER A 42 11.55 -7.31 -5.61
N LEU A 43 11.88 -6.19 -4.96
CA LEU A 43 11.75 -4.84 -5.53
C LEU A 43 12.56 -4.66 -6.82
N ASN A 44 13.73 -5.29 -6.94
CA ASN A 44 14.52 -5.25 -8.18
C ASN A 44 13.78 -5.94 -9.33
N THR A 45 13.23 -7.13 -9.09
CA THR A 45 12.44 -7.86 -10.10
C THR A 45 11.16 -7.12 -10.48
N LEU A 46 10.51 -6.47 -9.51
CA LEU A 46 9.35 -5.60 -9.77
C LEU A 46 9.75 -4.43 -10.68
N SER A 47 10.85 -3.74 -10.36
CA SER A 47 11.37 -2.64 -11.15
C SER A 47 11.68 -3.11 -12.58
N ASP A 48 12.43 -4.19 -12.77
CA ASP A 48 12.77 -4.68 -14.11
C ASP A 48 11.53 -4.99 -14.97
N LYS A 49 10.48 -5.56 -14.37
CA LYS A 49 9.21 -5.83 -15.07
C LYS A 49 8.39 -4.58 -15.34
N LEU A 50 8.39 -3.63 -14.41
CA LEU A 50 7.66 -2.36 -14.53
C LEU A 50 8.19 -1.54 -15.71
N PHE A 51 9.49 -1.64 -16.02
CA PHE A 51 10.12 -0.97 -17.15
C PHE A 51 10.09 -1.77 -18.45
N GLN A 52 9.31 -2.86 -18.50
CA GLN A 52 9.06 -3.68 -19.70
C GLN A 52 7.55 -3.83 -19.97
N PRO A 53 6.81 -2.71 -20.17
CA PRO A 53 5.36 -2.73 -20.35
C PRO A 53 4.91 -3.55 -21.57
N GLU A 54 5.73 -3.68 -22.60
CA GLU A 54 5.47 -4.47 -23.80
C GLU A 54 5.30 -5.97 -23.53
N GLN A 55 5.88 -6.49 -22.44
CA GLN A 55 5.77 -7.91 -22.08
C GLN A 55 4.48 -8.26 -21.34
N HIS A 56 3.64 -7.28 -21.03
CA HIS A 56 2.46 -7.46 -20.18
C HIS A 56 1.23 -6.79 -20.79
N GLY A 57 0.05 -7.37 -20.55
CA GLY A 57 -1.23 -6.83 -21.03
C GLY A 57 -1.79 -5.68 -20.19
N GLY A 58 -1.28 -5.49 -18.97
CA GLY A 58 -1.82 -4.55 -18.00
C GLY A 58 -1.31 -4.77 -16.58
N LEU A 59 -1.84 -4.00 -15.62
CA LEU A 59 -1.51 -4.09 -14.19
C LEU A 59 -2.77 -4.39 -13.36
N ILE A 60 -2.57 -5.09 -12.23
CA ILE A 60 -3.62 -5.34 -11.24
C ILE A 60 -3.06 -4.98 -9.87
N PHE A 61 -3.69 -4.02 -9.19
CA PHE A 61 -3.36 -3.64 -7.82
C PHE A 61 -4.49 -4.06 -6.88
N THR A 62 -4.19 -4.96 -5.94
CA THR A 62 -5.17 -5.45 -4.95
C THR A 62 -4.86 -5.02 -3.51
N SER A 63 -3.78 -4.26 -3.33
CA SER A 63 -3.29 -3.85 -2.02
C SER A 63 -2.62 -2.47 -2.13
N PRO A 64 -2.85 -1.55 -1.18
CA PRO A 64 -2.14 -0.27 -1.12
C PRO A 64 -0.61 -0.47 -1.13
N ARG A 65 -0.14 -1.50 -0.43
CA ARG A 65 1.28 -1.90 -0.38
C ARG A 65 1.86 -2.20 -1.77
N ALA A 66 1.08 -2.74 -2.70
CA ALA A 66 1.58 -2.99 -4.05
C ALA A 66 1.84 -1.68 -4.82
N VAL A 67 1.02 -0.65 -4.58
CA VAL A 67 1.22 0.69 -5.16
C VAL A 67 2.42 1.39 -4.51
N GLU A 68 2.59 1.24 -3.20
CA GLU A 68 3.77 1.71 -2.46
C GLU A 68 5.06 1.05 -2.97
N ALA A 69 5.06 -0.28 -3.19
CA ALA A 69 6.19 -1.00 -3.77
C ALA A 69 6.59 -0.45 -5.15
N VAL A 70 5.59 -0.11 -5.99
CA VAL A 70 5.85 0.55 -7.28
C VAL A 70 6.46 1.93 -7.07
N ARG A 71 6.00 2.74 -6.11
CA ARG A 71 6.63 4.03 -5.79
C ARG A 71 8.08 3.88 -5.35
N MET A 72 8.38 2.85 -4.54
CA MET A 72 9.75 2.55 -4.12
C MET A 72 10.66 2.21 -5.31
N CYS A 73 10.15 1.51 -6.33
CA CYS A 73 10.90 1.26 -7.58
C CYS A 73 11.24 2.53 -8.37
N LEU A 74 10.62 3.67 -8.04
CA LEU A 74 10.77 4.97 -8.70
C LEU A 74 11.48 6.01 -7.79
N GLU A 75 12.08 5.58 -6.67
CA GLU A 75 12.82 6.50 -5.78
C GLU A 75 14.13 6.97 -6.41
N ASP A 76 14.76 6.10 -7.21
CA ASP A 76 15.96 6.39 -8.01
C ASP A 76 15.69 7.41 -9.12
N ASP A 77 16.60 8.37 -9.30
CA ASP A 77 16.43 9.49 -10.25
C ASP A 77 16.31 9.02 -11.70
N GLU A 78 17.14 8.06 -12.12
CA GLU A 78 17.13 7.54 -13.50
C GLU A 78 15.83 6.79 -13.79
N ARG A 79 15.40 5.93 -12.87
CA ARG A 79 14.10 5.23 -12.97
C ARG A 79 12.94 6.21 -12.98
N ARG A 80 12.96 7.24 -12.12
CA ARG A 80 11.92 8.27 -12.07
C ARG A 80 11.84 9.07 -13.37
N GLU A 81 12.98 9.45 -13.93
CA GLU A 81 13.05 10.17 -15.20
C GLU A 81 12.49 9.32 -16.34
N GLN A 82 12.98 8.07 -16.48
CA GLN A 82 12.48 7.14 -17.49
C GLN A 82 10.98 6.87 -17.31
N TRP A 83 10.50 6.76 -16.07
CA TRP A 83 9.06 6.61 -15.78
C TRP A 83 8.23 7.76 -16.30
N ASN A 84 8.66 8.99 -16.02
CA ASN A 84 7.97 10.21 -16.43
C ASN A 84 8.09 10.49 -17.94
N ASN A 85 9.14 10.00 -18.59
CA ASN A 85 9.37 10.22 -20.01
C ASN A 85 8.45 9.37 -20.90
N ASP A 86 8.32 8.07 -20.65
CA ASP A 86 7.53 7.19 -21.54
C ASP A 86 6.85 5.98 -20.88
N ILE A 87 7.42 5.40 -19.81
CA ILE A 87 6.90 4.15 -19.22
C ILE A 87 5.51 4.34 -18.62
N LYS A 88 5.27 5.48 -17.94
CA LYS A 88 3.95 5.79 -17.36
C LYS A 88 2.85 5.78 -18.43
N ASP A 89 3.09 6.42 -19.57
CA ASP A 89 2.11 6.52 -20.65
C ASP A 89 1.90 5.16 -21.33
N LYS A 90 2.96 4.36 -21.49
CA LYS A 90 2.86 2.97 -21.99
C LYS A 90 1.98 2.09 -21.09
N TRP A 91 2.03 2.26 -19.77
CA TRP A 91 1.12 1.57 -18.85
C TRP A 91 -0.29 2.15 -18.89
N ASN A 92 -0.44 3.48 -18.97
CA ASN A 92 -1.75 4.13 -19.06
C ASN A 92 -2.52 3.77 -20.34
N ALA A 93 -1.82 3.40 -21.42
CA ALA A 93 -2.42 2.87 -22.64
C ALA A 93 -2.92 1.41 -22.52
N LYS A 94 -2.67 0.75 -21.39
CA LYS A 94 -3.05 -0.65 -21.11
C LYS A 94 -4.16 -0.72 -20.07
N SER A 95 -4.69 -1.93 -19.86
CA SER A 95 -5.69 -2.15 -18.80
C SER A 95 -5.05 -2.08 -17.41
N ILE A 96 -5.55 -1.21 -16.55
CA ILE A 96 -5.14 -1.12 -15.15
C ILE A 96 -6.36 -1.38 -14.27
N TYR A 97 -6.30 -2.44 -13.45
CA TYR A 97 -7.36 -2.81 -12.53
C TYR A 97 -6.94 -2.54 -11.09
N VAL A 98 -7.85 -1.97 -10.30
CA VAL A 98 -7.60 -1.66 -8.90
C VAL A 98 -8.74 -2.19 -8.03
N VAL A 99 -8.40 -2.89 -6.95
CA VAL A 99 -9.36 -3.42 -5.98
C VAL A 99 -9.20 -2.68 -4.66
N GLY A 100 -10.32 -2.15 -4.15
CA GLY A 100 -10.37 -1.49 -2.84
C GLY A 100 -10.12 0.02 -2.91
N LYS A 101 -10.92 0.78 -2.17
CA LYS A 101 -10.85 2.26 -2.15
C LYS A 101 -9.49 2.78 -1.66
N ALA A 102 -8.89 2.10 -0.68
CA ALA A 102 -7.59 2.48 -0.15
C ALA A 102 -6.47 2.32 -1.20
N THR A 103 -6.55 1.29 -2.04
CA THR A 103 -5.58 1.09 -3.14
C THR A 103 -5.81 2.11 -4.25
N ALA A 104 -7.06 2.36 -4.62
CA ALA A 104 -7.42 3.36 -5.63
C ALA A 104 -6.94 4.76 -5.25
N ALA A 105 -7.08 5.16 -3.99
CA ALA A 105 -6.64 6.47 -3.49
C ALA A 105 -5.11 6.71 -3.59
N LEU A 106 -4.31 5.67 -3.81
CA LEU A 106 -2.87 5.79 -4.05
C LEU A 106 -2.48 5.79 -5.54
N GLY A 107 -3.41 5.40 -6.41
CA GLY A 107 -3.22 5.31 -7.87
C GLY A 107 -3.66 6.55 -8.66
N GLU A 108 -4.29 7.53 -8.00
CA GLU A 108 -4.51 8.90 -8.50
C GLU A 108 -3.21 9.72 -8.44
#